data_AF-A0A5M8P9P0-F1
#
_entry.id   AF-A0A5M8P9P0-F1
#
_cell.length_a   1.000
_cell.length_b   1.000
_cell.length_c   1.000
_cell.angle_alpha   90.00
_cell.angle_beta   90.00
_cell.angle_gamma   90.00
#
_symmetry.space_group_name_H-M   'P 1'
#
loop_
_entity.id
_entity.type
_entity.pdbx_description
1 polymer ?
#
loop_
_entity_poly.entity_id
_entity_poly.type
_entity_poly.pdbx_seq_one_letter_code
_entity_poly.pdbx_strand_id
1 'polypeptide(L)'
;MENIAKRLIEERNRIGFNQTAFARLLGISRIALRNIEAGESVFKIDVLQAAAAVGVDIQYVITGIHSQNTSDIEEKIGYERQAVNIHGNISGVGIMTGGNVRIVQTNIHKTTTKAIPNPGKEHISEEQCVTLRHLVDNVVEAEQALKKSPKTYNAIWSSVNRHCGVSTYRMIKSEDFEKARKYLTMWIGRLMRSKSAPVKTGDAWRKRHYTYIKVNSKSPSDESAVKAYMKRKFKAESLTELDNDQLEAVYRYVAGRKSARK
;
A
#
# COMPACT_ATOMS: atom_id res chain seq x y z
N MET A 1 -42.29 -16.34 -20.46
CA MET A 1 -41.02 -16.53 -19.72
C MET A 1 -40.91 -15.63 -18.48
N GLU A 2 -41.54 -14.45 -18.47
CA GLU A 2 -41.47 -13.51 -17.33
C GLU A 2 -41.91 -14.13 -15.98
N ASN A 3 -42.90 -15.02 -15.98
CA ASN A 3 -43.35 -15.72 -14.76
C ASN A 3 -42.35 -16.77 -14.24
N ILE A 4 -41.53 -17.37 -15.11
CA ILE A 4 -40.51 -18.37 -14.71
C ILE A 4 -39.31 -17.64 -14.08
N ALA A 5 -38.91 -16.52 -14.68
CA ALA A 5 -37.88 -15.63 -14.16
C ALA A 5 -38.20 -15.14 -12.73
N LYS A 6 -39.44 -14.69 -12.50
CA LYS A 6 -39.92 -14.25 -11.19
C LYS A 6 -39.86 -15.37 -10.14
N ARG A 7 -40.32 -16.58 -10.49
CA ARG A 7 -40.28 -17.75 -9.59
C ARG A 7 -38.86 -18.22 -9.27
N LEU A 8 -37.93 -18.08 -10.21
CA LEU A 8 -36.50 -18.36 -9.93
C LEU A 8 -35.94 -17.35 -8.91
N ILE A 9 -36.30 -16.07 -9.02
CA ILE A 9 -35.89 -15.05 -8.05
C ILE A 9 -36.49 -15.35 -6.67
N GLU A 10 -37.76 -15.74 -6.62
CA GLU A 10 -38.43 -16.15 -5.37
C GLU A 10 -37.73 -17.33 -4.72
N GLU A 11 -37.43 -18.38 -5.49
CA GLU A 11 -36.70 -19.55 -4.98
C GLU A 11 -35.28 -19.19 -4.55
N ARG A 12 -34.54 -18.41 -5.35
CA ARG A 12 -33.20 -17.92 -4.98
C ARG A 12 -33.22 -17.14 -3.66
N ASN A 13 -34.24 -16.31 -3.47
CA ASN A 13 -34.42 -15.56 -2.23
C ASN A 13 -34.81 -16.48 -1.08
N ARG A 14 -35.61 -17.54 -1.31
CA ARG A 14 -35.96 -18.58 -0.33
C ARG A 14 -34.72 -19.31 0.17
N ILE A 15 -33.80 -19.66 -0.71
CA ILE A 15 -32.52 -20.30 -0.36
C ILE A 15 -31.45 -19.30 0.14
N GLY A 16 -31.74 -18.00 0.13
CA GLY A 16 -30.91 -16.97 0.76
C GLY A 16 -29.63 -16.58 0.00
N PHE A 17 -29.52 -16.91 -1.28
CA PHE A 17 -28.32 -16.58 -2.07
C PHE A 17 -28.46 -15.23 -2.81
N ASN A 18 -27.40 -14.43 -2.80
CA ASN A 18 -27.31 -13.27 -3.69
C ASN A 18 -27.01 -13.70 -5.13
N GLN A 19 -27.36 -12.85 -6.10
CA GLN A 19 -27.22 -13.16 -7.55
C GLN A 19 -25.81 -13.62 -7.93
N THR A 20 -24.77 -13.03 -7.34
CA THR A 20 -23.37 -13.36 -7.67
C THR A 20 -22.97 -14.74 -7.12
N ALA A 21 -23.35 -15.04 -5.88
CA ALA A 21 -23.09 -16.32 -5.24
C ALA A 21 -23.88 -17.44 -5.93
N PHE A 22 -25.14 -17.18 -6.25
CA PHE A 22 -25.99 -18.13 -6.96
C PHE A 22 -25.45 -18.45 -8.36
N ALA A 23 -25.05 -17.43 -9.15
CA ALA A 23 -24.46 -17.65 -10.47
C ALA A 23 -23.21 -18.55 -10.41
N ARG A 24 -22.38 -18.38 -9.37
CA ARG A 24 -21.18 -19.21 -9.16
C ARG A 24 -21.54 -20.67 -8.89
N LEU A 25 -22.56 -20.93 -8.06
CA LEU A 25 -23.04 -22.29 -7.78
C LEU A 25 -23.61 -22.97 -9.03
N LEU A 26 -24.29 -22.19 -9.88
CA LEU A 26 -24.83 -22.65 -11.15
C LEU A 26 -23.77 -22.81 -12.25
N GLY A 27 -22.51 -22.44 -12.00
CA GLY A 27 -21.43 -22.51 -13.00
C GLY A 27 -21.57 -21.50 -14.16
N ILE A 28 -22.36 -20.44 -13.97
CA ILE A 28 -22.62 -19.42 -15.01
C ILE A 28 -22.10 -18.04 -14.59
N SER A 29 -21.97 -17.14 -15.57
CA SER A 29 -21.60 -15.75 -15.27
C SER A 29 -22.77 -15.01 -14.61
N ARG A 30 -22.46 -14.02 -13.75
CA ARG A 30 -23.48 -13.16 -13.13
C ARG A 30 -24.38 -12.48 -14.17
N ILE A 31 -23.79 -12.09 -15.31
CA ILE A 31 -24.52 -11.46 -16.41
C ILE A 31 -25.51 -12.45 -17.04
N ALA A 32 -25.10 -13.71 -17.23
CA ALA A 32 -25.98 -14.75 -17.74
C ALA A 32 -27.16 -15.01 -16.79
N LEU A 33 -26.90 -15.14 -15.49
CA LEU A 33 -27.99 -15.27 -14.51
C LEU A 33 -28.93 -14.06 -14.51
N ARG A 34 -28.40 -12.84 -14.62
CA ARG A 34 -29.21 -11.62 -14.70
C ARG A 34 -30.14 -11.63 -15.91
N ASN A 35 -29.64 -12.03 -17.08
CA ASN A 35 -30.45 -12.07 -18.31
C ASN A 35 -31.51 -13.18 -18.23
N ILE A 36 -31.22 -14.30 -17.55
CA ILE A 36 -32.22 -15.34 -17.25
C ILE A 36 -33.30 -14.81 -16.29
N GLU A 37 -32.91 -14.14 -15.21
CA GLU A 37 -33.82 -13.51 -14.24
C GLU A 37 -34.64 -12.36 -14.84
N ALA A 38 -34.16 -11.73 -15.93
CA ALA A 38 -34.90 -10.75 -16.71
C ALA A 38 -35.82 -11.37 -17.77
N GLY A 39 -35.77 -12.70 -17.97
CA GLY A 39 -36.54 -13.41 -19.00
C GLY A 39 -36.03 -13.23 -20.42
N GLU A 40 -34.83 -12.66 -20.60
CA GLU A 40 -34.18 -12.40 -21.89
C GLU A 40 -33.41 -13.64 -22.42
N SER A 41 -33.20 -14.65 -21.57
CA SER A 41 -32.45 -15.85 -21.92
C SER A 41 -33.14 -17.12 -21.40
N VAL A 42 -32.96 -18.22 -22.13
CA VAL A 42 -33.59 -19.52 -21.84
C VAL A 42 -32.72 -20.35 -20.88
N PHE A 43 -33.36 -21.08 -19.99
CA PHE A 43 -32.71 -22.01 -19.08
C PHE A 43 -32.11 -23.20 -19.84
N LYS A 44 -30.81 -23.43 -19.67
CA LYS A 44 -30.18 -24.67 -20.10
C LYS A 44 -30.44 -25.76 -19.07
N ILE A 45 -30.55 -27.01 -19.55
CA ILE A 45 -30.79 -28.18 -18.69
C ILE A 45 -29.70 -28.30 -17.60
N ASP A 46 -28.43 -28.06 -17.97
CA ASP A 46 -27.30 -28.10 -17.03
C ASP A 46 -27.45 -27.10 -15.86
N VAL A 47 -28.04 -25.93 -16.13
CA VAL A 47 -28.28 -24.89 -15.11
C VAL A 47 -29.42 -25.29 -14.17
N LEU A 48 -30.46 -25.95 -14.69
CA LEU A 48 -31.56 -26.46 -13.87
C LEU A 48 -31.09 -27.62 -12.98
N GLN A 49 -30.21 -28.48 -13.50
CA GLN A 49 -29.58 -29.55 -12.72
C GLN A 49 -28.75 -28.98 -11.57
N ALA A 50 -27.92 -27.96 -11.84
CA ALA A 50 -27.13 -27.30 -10.80
C ALA A 50 -28.03 -26.57 -9.78
N ALA A 51 -29.13 -25.95 -10.23
CA ALA A 51 -30.10 -25.30 -9.33
C ALA A 51 -30.80 -26.31 -8.41
N ALA A 52 -31.21 -27.47 -8.95
CA ALA A 52 -31.79 -28.55 -8.16
C ALA A 52 -30.82 -29.06 -7.08
N ALA A 53 -29.54 -29.20 -7.41
CA ALA A 53 -28.51 -29.61 -6.46
C ALA A 53 -28.25 -28.60 -5.32
N VAL A 54 -28.59 -27.32 -5.53
CA VAL A 54 -28.50 -26.25 -4.51
C VAL A 54 -29.79 -26.18 -3.66
N GLY A 55 -30.84 -26.91 -4.04
CA GLY A 55 -32.12 -26.97 -3.33
C GLY A 55 -33.20 -26.01 -3.85
N VAL A 56 -33.10 -25.60 -5.11
CA VAL A 56 -34.15 -24.86 -5.82
C VAL A 56 -35.27 -25.82 -6.24
N ASP A 57 -36.52 -25.46 -5.97
CA ASP A 57 -37.69 -26.22 -6.42
C ASP A 57 -37.93 -26.00 -7.93
N ILE A 58 -37.36 -26.87 -8.75
CA ILE A 58 -37.47 -26.80 -10.22
C ILE A 58 -38.93 -26.97 -10.68
N GLN A 59 -39.72 -27.80 -9.99
CA GLN A 59 -41.13 -27.97 -10.31
C GLN A 59 -41.88 -26.66 -10.11
N TYR A 60 -41.62 -25.94 -9.03
CA TYR A 60 -42.21 -24.62 -8.80
C TYR A 60 -41.77 -23.61 -9.86
N VAL A 61 -40.48 -23.55 -10.18
CA VAL A 61 -39.95 -22.62 -11.19
C VAL A 61 -40.65 -22.80 -12.55
N ILE A 62 -40.87 -24.04 -12.97
CA ILE A 62 -41.47 -24.36 -14.28
C ILE A 62 -43.00 -24.28 -14.23
N THR A 63 -43.64 -24.92 -13.25
CA THR A 63 -45.09 -25.14 -13.21
C THR A 63 -45.83 -24.12 -12.35
N GLY A 64 -45.18 -23.54 -11.35
CA GLY A 64 -45.78 -22.63 -10.37
C GLY A 64 -46.48 -23.35 -9.22
N ILE A 65 -46.38 -24.67 -9.17
CA ILE A 65 -46.90 -25.50 -8.09
C ILE A 65 -45.71 -26.02 -7.30
N HIS A 66 -45.71 -25.80 -5.99
CA HIS A 66 -44.65 -26.27 -5.12
C HIS A 66 -44.62 -27.80 -5.06
N SER A 67 -43.40 -28.34 -5.06
CA SER A 67 -43.13 -29.75 -4.81
C SER A 67 -43.61 -30.13 -3.40
N GLN A 68 -44.38 -31.21 -3.28
CA GLN A 68 -44.80 -31.73 -1.96
C GLN A 68 -43.73 -32.59 -1.29
N ASN A 69 -42.75 -33.06 -2.07
CA ASN A 69 -41.65 -33.92 -1.66
C ASN A 69 -40.34 -33.17 -1.47
N THR A 70 -40.37 -31.84 -1.33
CA THR A 70 -39.15 -31.01 -1.18
C THR A 70 -38.30 -31.52 -0.02
N SER A 71 -38.89 -31.83 1.13
CA SER A 71 -38.24 -32.39 2.32
C SER A 71 -37.47 -33.69 2.04
N ASP A 72 -38.09 -34.61 1.29
CA ASP A 72 -37.55 -35.94 1.00
C ASP A 72 -36.41 -35.86 -0.02
N ILE A 73 -36.48 -34.86 -0.92
CA ILE A 73 -35.41 -34.53 -1.87
C ILE A 73 -34.19 -33.99 -1.11
N GLU A 74 -34.41 -33.11 -0.12
CA GLU A 74 -33.31 -32.59 0.71
C GLU A 74 -32.56 -33.70 1.45
N GLU A 75 -33.30 -34.68 1.97
CA GLU A 75 -32.77 -35.81 2.74
C GLU A 75 -32.04 -36.84 1.85
N LYS A 76 -32.58 -37.17 0.67
CA LYS A 76 -32.02 -38.21 -0.22
C LYS A 76 -30.87 -37.73 -1.10
N ILE A 77 -30.94 -36.50 -1.60
CA ILE A 77 -29.89 -35.93 -2.45
C ILE A 77 -28.75 -35.41 -1.58
N GLY A 78 -29.02 -35.14 -0.30
CA GLY A 78 -28.06 -34.62 0.65
C GLY A 78 -27.49 -33.34 0.10
N TYR A 79 -28.20 -32.22 0.27
CA TYR A 79 -27.62 -30.93 -0.09
C TYR A 79 -26.34 -30.79 0.75
N GLU A 80 -25.19 -30.97 0.11
CA GLU A 80 -23.99 -30.30 0.56
C GLU A 80 -24.37 -28.83 0.50
N ARG A 81 -24.87 -28.29 1.62
CA ARG A 81 -24.65 -26.90 1.96
C ARG A 81 -23.15 -26.78 2.04
N GLN A 82 -22.48 -26.71 0.88
CA GLN A 82 -21.07 -26.46 0.81
C GLN A 82 -20.94 -25.19 1.61
N ALA A 83 -20.38 -25.32 2.81
CA ALA A 83 -19.80 -24.24 3.52
C ALA A 83 -18.74 -23.75 2.55
N VAL A 84 -19.12 -22.81 1.68
CA VAL A 84 -18.23 -22.24 0.71
C VAL A 84 -17.13 -21.67 1.58
N ASN A 85 -15.96 -22.27 1.53
CA ASN A 85 -14.75 -21.68 2.05
C ASN A 85 -14.49 -20.45 1.16
N ILE A 86 -15.23 -19.37 1.44
CA ILE A 86 -15.13 -18.09 0.74
C ILE A 86 -13.80 -17.50 1.17
N HIS A 87 -12.73 -17.87 0.48
CA HIS A 87 -11.47 -17.14 0.54
C HIS A 87 -11.66 -15.84 -0.27
N GLY A 88 -12.21 -14.83 0.39
CA GLY A 88 -12.42 -13.50 -0.18
C GLY A 88 -13.10 -12.56 0.80
N ASN A 89 -12.86 -11.26 0.66
CA ASN A 89 -13.46 -10.21 1.49
C ASN A 89 -15.00 -10.24 1.34
N ILE A 90 -15.71 -10.52 2.43
CA ILE A 90 -17.17 -10.61 2.45
C ILE A 90 -17.74 -9.26 2.90
N SER A 91 -18.05 -8.39 1.95
CA SER A 91 -18.98 -7.28 2.17
C SER A 91 -20.30 -7.66 1.51
N GLY A 92 -21.30 -8.06 2.30
CA GLY A 92 -22.67 -8.25 1.79
C GLY A 92 -23.43 -9.50 2.22
N VAL A 93 -23.11 -10.14 3.34
CA VAL A 93 -24.01 -11.12 3.96
C VAL A 93 -24.97 -10.35 4.87
N GLY A 94 -26.24 -10.26 4.46
CA GLY A 94 -27.31 -9.75 5.30
C GLY A 94 -27.64 -10.75 6.40
N ILE A 95 -27.48 -10.35 7.66
CA ILE A 95 -27.75 -11.17 8.83
C ILE A 95 -29.24 -11.04 9.16
N MET A 96 -29.99 -12.15 9.14
CA MET A 96 -31.34 -12.21 9.70
C MET A 96 -31.28 -12.51 11.20
N THR A 97 -32.16 -11.84 11.95
CA THR A 97 -32.28 -11.86 13.41
C THR A 97 -32.49 -13.29 13.93
N GLY A 98 -31.54 -13.80 14.73
CA GLY A 98 -31.68 -15.06 15.49
C GLY A 98 -30.63 -16.15 15.23
N GLY A 99 -29.76 -15.99 14.23
CA GLY A 99 -28.67 -16.94 13.98
C GLY A 99 -27.41 -16.63 14.79
N ASN A 100 -26.98 -17.53 15.67
CA ASN A 100 -25.68 -17.44 16.34
C ASN A 100 -24.55 -17.75 15.34
N VAL A 101 -23.90 -16.71 14.81
CA VAL A 101 -22.73 -16.87 13.94
C VAL A 101 -21.47 -16.91 14.81
N ARG A 102 -20.86 -18.09 14.95
CA ARG A 102 -19.46 -18.19 15.42
C ARG A 102 -18.55 -17.84 14.25
N ILE A 103 -18.14 -16.57 14.16
CA ILE A 103 -17.04 -16.14 13.29
C ILE A 103 -15.75 -16.71 13.90
N VAL A 104 -15.37 -17.92 13.47
CA VAL A 104 -14.07 -18.50 13.84
C VAL A 104 -13.02 -17.79 12.98
N GLN A 105 -12.51 -16.67 13.48
CA GLN A 105 -11.43 -15.94 12.85
C GLN A 105 -10.12 -16.72 13.08
N THR A 106 -9.88 -17.74 12.25
CA THR A 106 -8.62 -18.48 12.25
C THR A 106 -7.51 -17.58 11.71
N ASN A 107 -6.91 -16.79 12.61
CA ASN A 107 -5.67 -16.09 12.32
C ASN A 107 -4.59 -17.16 12.09
N ILE A 108 -4.30 -17.51 10.84
CA ILE A 108 -3.15 -18.36 10.48
C ILE A 108 -1.89 -17.59 10.90
N HIS A 109 -1.45 -17.81 12.14
CA HIS A 109 -0.20 -17.26 12.66
C HIS A 109 0.96 -18.02 12.00
N LYS A 110 1.38 -17.56 10.82
CA LYS A 110 2.65 -17.98 10.22
C LYS A 110 3.78 -17.37 11.04
N THR A 111 4.21 -18.04 12.10
CA THR A 111 5.42 -17.70 12.85
C THR A 111 6.64 -17.98 11.99
N THR A 112 7.04 -17.00 11.17
CA THR A 112 8.31 -17.06 10.47
C THR A 112 9.42 -16.79 11.49
N THR A 113 10.14 -17.83 11.90
CA THR A 113 11.37 -17.69 12.68
C THR A 113 12.45 -17.10 11.78
N LYS A 114 12.62 -15.78 11.79
CA LYS A 114 13.74 -15.13 11.11
C LYS A 114 14.99 -15.31 11.98
N ALA A 115 15.96 -16.11 11.52
CA ALA A 115 17.29 -16.10 12.11
C ALA A 115 17.86 -14.68 12.01
N ILE A 116 18.09 -14.03 13.16
CA ILE A 116 18.71 -12.71 13.21
C ILE A 116 20.22 -12.97 13.07
N PRO A 117 20.86 -12.53 11.97
CA PRO A 117 22.31 -12.66 11.84
C PRO A 117 22.96 -11.87 12.98
N ASN A 118 23.78 -12.52 13.80
CA ASN A 118 24.50 -11.84 14.87
C ASN A 118 25.65 -11.03 14.24
N PRO A 119 25.68 -9.69 14.36
CA PRO A 119 26.75 -8.89 13.78
C PRO A 119 28.08 -9.22 14.47
N GLY A 120 29.02 -9.79 13.71
CA GLY A 120 30.41 -9.95 14.12
C GLY A 120 31.19 -8.62 14.15
N LYS A 121 32.43 -8.62 14.66
CA LYS A 121 33.30 -7.44 14.83
C LYS A 121 33.61 -6.66 13.53
N GLU A 122 33.40 -7.26 12.36
CA GLU A 122 33.62 -6.64 11.05
C GLU A 122 32.47 -5.71 10.61
N HIS A 123 31.33 -5.80 11.28
CA HIS A 123 30.14 -5.01 10.98
C HIS A 123 30.11 -3.68 11.72
N ILE A 124 29.22 -2.80 11.27
CA ILE A 124 29.02 -1.48 11.86
C ILE A 124 28.78 -1.56 13.38
N SER A 125 29.36 -0.62 14.12
CA SER A 125 29.16 -0.50 15.56
C SER A 125 27.73 -0.11 15.91
N GLU A 126 27.32 -0.25 17.17
CA GLU A 126 25.99 0.18 17.60
C GLU A 126 25.80 1.71 17.45
N GLU A 127 26.85 2.50 17.68
CA GLU A 127 26.81 3.96 17.45
C GLU A 127 26.57 4.31 15.97
N GLN A 128 27.22 3.58 15.07
CA GLN A 128 27.01 3.70 13.63
C GLN A 128 25.59 3.27 13.25
N CYS A 129 25.06 2.21 13.86
CA CYS A 129 23.67 1.77 13.69
C CYS A 129 22.69 2.87 14.10
N VAL A 130 22.89 3.50 15.26
CA VAL A 130 22.05 4.61 15.74
C VAL A 130 22.10 5.80 14.76
N THR A 131 23.28 6.13 14.26
CA THR A 131 23.46 7.20 13.27
C THR A 131 22.68 6.92 11.98
N LEU A 132 22.76 5.69 11.44
CA LEU A 132 21.99 5.32 10.25
C LEU A 132 20.49 5.34 10.51
N ARG A 133 20.06 4.89 11.70
CA ARG A 133 18.65 4.92 12.10
C ARG A 133 18.10 6.34 12.09
N HIS A 134 18.80 7.27 12.76
CA HIS A 134 18.41 8.68 12.76
C HIS A 134 18.39 9.28 11.35
N LEU A 135 19.31 8.90 10.47
CA LEU A 135 19.29 9.34 9.06
C LEU A 135 18.09 8.78 8.29
N VAL A 136 17.70 7.53 8.55
CA VAL A 136 16.49 6.95 7.96
C VAL A 136 15.24 7.66 8.49
N ASP A 137 15.16 7.95 9.78
CA ASP A 137 14.05 8.70 10.38
C ASP A 137 13.89 10.06 9.67
N ASN A 138 14.99 10.78 9.47
CA ASN A 138 15.02 12.03 8.70
C ASN A 138 14.54 11.86 7.24
N VAL A 139 14.84 10.72 6.59
CA VAL A 139 14.33 10.43 5.23
C VAL A 139 12.82 10.18 5.27
N VAL A 140 12.34 9.43 6.26
CA VAL A 140 10.91 9.12 6.43
C VAL A 140 10.11 10.40 6.63
N GLU A 141 10.55 11.27 7.55
CA GLU A 141 9.92 12.57 7.79
C GLU A 141 9.89 13.42 6.52
N ALA A 142 11.00 13.47 5.78
CA ALA A 142 11.08 14.20 4.51
C ALA A 142 10.17 13.60 3.41
N GLU A 143 10.10 12.27 3.29
CA GLU A 143 9.21 11.58 2.36
C GLU A 143 7.75 11.89 2.69
N GLN A 144 7.35 11.77 3.96
CA GLN A 144 5.99 12.05 4.45
C GLN A 144 5.58 13.50 4.20
N ALA A 145 6.47 14.45 4.47
CA ALA A 145 6.18 15.86 4.25
C ALA A 145 6.02 16.21 2.76
N LEU A 146 6.78 15.56 1.87
CA LEU A 146 6.93 16.01 0.49
C LEU A 146 6.12 15.23 -0.53
N LYS A 147 6.05 13.89 -0.39
CA LYS A 147 5.45 13.00 -1.38
C LYS A 147 3.99 12.69 -1.04
N LYS A 148 3.16 12.51 -2.08
CA LYS A 148 1.77 12.04 -1.93
C LYS A 148 1.72 10.58 -1.46
N SER A 149 2.67 9.76 -1.92
CA SER A 149 2.84 8.35 -1.54
C SER A 149 4.22 8.14 -0.94
N PRO A 150 4.39 8.42 0.37
CA PRO A 150 5.68 8.30 1.03
C PRO A 150 6.13 6.84 1.11
N LYS A 151 7.45 6.63 1.05
CA LYS A 151 8.02 5.30 1.28
C LYS A 151 7.91 4.92 2.76
N THR A 152 7.57 3.65 3.01
CA THR A 152 7.54 3.10 4.36
C THR A 152 8.96 2.94 4.91
N TYR A 153 9.07 2.88 6.24
CA TYR A 153 10.31 2.63 6.95
C TYR A 153 11.07 1.41 6.38
N ASN A 154 10.34 0.31 6.20
CA ASN A 154 10.88 -0.93 5.63
C ASN A 154 11.34 -0.76 4.18
N ALA A 155 10.62 0.01 3.36
CA ALA A 155 11.02 0.24 1.97
C ALA A 155 12.32 1.05 1.86
N ILE A 156 12.54 1.98 2.79
CA ILE A 156 13.79 2.76 2.86
C ILE A 156 14.94 1.85 3.28
N TRP A 157 14.77 1.06 4.35
CA TRP A 157 15.79 0.08 4.76
C TRP A 157 16.09 -0.94 3.66
N SER A 158 15.07 -1.48 2.98
CA SER A 158 15.29 -2.38 1.84
C SER A 158 16.13 -1.73 0.73
N SER A 159 15.97 -0.42 0.53
CA SER A 159 16.76 0.34 -0.45
C SER A 159 18.21 0.53 0.01
N VAL A 160 18.43 0.83 1.29
CA VAL A 160 19.78 0.97 1.88
C VAL A 160 20.51 -0.39 1.89
N ASN A 161 19.83 -1.43 2.35
CA ASN A 161 20.36 -2.79 2.41
C ASN A 161 20.76 -3.28 1.01
N ARG A 162 19.91 -3.04 0.00
CA ARG A 162 20.24 -3.34 -1.40
C ARG A 162 21.43 -2.52 -1.91
N HIS A 163 21.55 -1.26 -1.52
CA HIS A 163 22.68 -0.40 -1.92
C HIS A 163 24.02 -0.87 -1.32
N CYS A 164 23.98 -1.42 -0.10
CA CYS A 164 25.13 -2.00 0.57
C CYS A 164 25.34 -3.50 0.26
N GLY A 165 24.43 -4.15 -0.48
CA GLY A 165 24.53 -5.57 -0.82
C GLY A 165 24.32 -6.52 0.37
N VAL A 166 23.57 -6.10 1.38
CA VAL A 166 23.36 -6.85 2.63
C VAL A 166 21.89 -7.22 2.85
N SER A 167 21.64 -8.23 3.66
CA SER A 167 20.27 -8.65 4.03
C SER A 167 19.61 -7.69 5.04
N THR A 168 20.39 -7.23 6.03
CA THR A 168 19.97 -6.28 7.05
C THR A 168 21.04 -5.23 7.28
N TYR A 169 20.66 -4.02 7.69
CA TYR A 169 21.61 -2.92 7.88
C TYR A 169 22.65 -3.21 8.96
N ARG A 170 22.32 -4.06 9.94
CA ARG A 170 23.27 -4.51 10.97
C ARG A 170 24.42 -5.36 10.40
N MET A 171 24.26 -5.88 9.18
CA MET A 171 25.28 -6.64 8.46
C MET A 171 26.10 -5.76 7.50
N ILE A 172 25.93 -4.43 7.54
CA ILE A 172 26.79 -3.52 6.79
C ILE A 172 28.20 -3.61 7.40
N LYS A 173 29.22 -3.80 6.56
CA LYS A 173 30.62 -3.75 6.98
C LYS A 173 30.97 -2.35 7.47
N SER A 174 31.87 -2.24 8.45
CA SER A 174 32.32 -0.93 8.96
C SER A 174 32.86 -0.01 7.85
N GLU A 175 33.51 -0.57 6.83
CA GLU A 175 34.02 0.14 5.65
C GLU A 175 32.90 0.75 4.79
N ASP A 176 31.75 0.07 4.70
CA ASP A 176 30.59 0.50 3.91
C ASP A 176 29.67 1.47 4.68
N PHE A 177 30.00 1.82 5.93
CA PHE A 177 29.24 2.78 6.72
C PHE A 177 29.10 4.14 6.01
N GLU A 178 30.23 4.69 5.53
CA GLU A 178 30.23 5.99 4.85
C GLU A 178 29.45 5.95 3.53
N LYS A 179 29.47 4.81 2.84
CA LYS A 179 28.67 4.59 1.63
C LYS A 179 27.16 4.65 1.97
N ALA A 180 26.71 3.95 3.01
CA ALA A 180 25.32 3.99 3.47
C ALA A 180 24.91 5.40 3.92
N ARG A 181 25.75 6.06 4.73
CA ARG A 181 25.54 7.41 5.23
C ARG A 181 25.38 8.43 4.10
N LYS A 182 26.28 8.37 3.11
CA LYS A 182 26.26 9.23 1.93
C LYS A 182 25.00 8.99 1.10
N TYR A 183 24.60 7.73 0.91
CA TYR A 183 23.38 7.38 0.19
C TYR A 183 22.13 8.01 0.83
N LEU A 184 21.97 7.88 2.14
CA LEU A 184 20.85 8.48 2.89
C LEU A 184 20.86 10.00 2.83
N THR A 185 22.04 10.63 2.98
CA THR A 185 22.17 12.08 2.91
C THR A 185 21.86 12.61 1.51
N MET A 186 22.31 11.92 0.46
CA MET A 186 21.96 12.24 -0.93
C MET A 186 20.47 12.08 -1.18
N TRP A 187 19.83 11.08 -0.59
CA TRP A 187 18.38 10.89 -0.68
C TRP A 187 17.63 12.11 -0.16
N ILE A 188 17.95 12.56 1.06
CA ILE A 188 17.31 13.75 1.62
C ILE A 188 17.60 14.98 0.75
N GLY A 189 18.83 15.13 0.26
CA GLY A 189 19.18 16.24 -0.65
C GLY A 189 18.35 16.26 -1.94
N ARG A 190 18.03 15.09 -2.51
CA ARG A 190 17.14 14.98 -3.68
C ARG A 190 15.70 15.37 -3.36
N LEU A 191 15.20 14.95 -2.20
CA LEU A 191 13.86 15.32 -1.73
C LEU A 191 13.72 16.83 -1.51
N MET A 192 14.70 17.43 -0.83
CA MET A 192 14.72 18.86 -0.52
C MET A 192 14.92 19.75 -1.75
N ARG A 193 15.40 19.20 -2.87
CA ARG A 193 15.48 19.92 -4.15
C ARG A 193 14.14 19.99 -4.89
N SER A 194 13.12 19.26 -4.44
CA SER A 194 11.80 19.33 -5.07
C SER A 194 11.19 20.72 -4.91
N LYS A 195 10.48 21.20 -5.94
CA LYS A 195 9.86 22.55 -5.92
C LYS A 195 8.89 22.75 -4.75
N SER A 196 8.27 21.68 -4.26
CA SER A 196 7.36 21.73 -3.12
C SER A 196 8.06 21.79 -1.76
N ALA A 197 9.37 21.53 -1.70
CA ALA A 197 10.08 21.42 -0.42
C ALA A 197 10.13 22.71 0.41
N PRO A 198 10.43 23.88 -0.18
CA PRO A 198 10.41 25.13 0.58
C PRO A 198 9.02 25.46 1.12
N VAL A 199 7.96 25.12 0.38
CA VAL A 199 6.57 25.41 0.76
C VAL A 199 6.08 24.48 1.86
N LYS A 200 6.33 23.18 1.74
CA LYS A 200 5.77 22.17 2.67
C LYS A 200 6.57 22.01 3.96
N THR A 201 7.88 22.24 3.91
CA THR A 201 8.79 22.01 5.04
C THR A 201 9.26 23.34 5.67
N GLY A 202 9.00 24.48 5.00
CA GLY A 202 9.20 25.83 5.52
C GLY A 202 10.55 26.04 6.19
N ASP A 203 10.53 26.18 7.51
CA ASP A 203 11.70 26.45 8.34
C ASP A 203 12.76 25.36 8.31
N ALA A 204 12.36 24.08 8.28
CA ALA A 204 13.33 22.99 8.28
C ALA A 204 14.12 22.94 6.96
N TRP A 205 13.51 23.37 5.84
CA TRP A 205 14.21 23.52 4.58
C TRP A 205 15.24 24.66 4.65
N ARG A 206 14.85 25.84 5.16
CA ARG A 206 15.74 27.01 5.28
C ARG A 206 16.89 26.77 6.25
N LYS A 207 16.63 26.18 7.42
CA LYS A 207 17.66 25.79 8.40
C LYS A 207 18.74 24.90 7.77
N ARG A 208 18.34 23.89 6.99
CA ARG A 208 19.29 23.02 6.27
C ARG A 208 20.15 23.80 5.26
N HIS A 209 19.54 24.73 4.52
CA HIS A 209 20.27 25.58 3.55
C HIS A 209 21.27 26.50 4.25
N TYR A 210 20.86 27.16 5.34
CA TYR A 210 21.75 27.98 6.15
C TYR A 210 22.92 27.16 6.71
N THR A 211 22.64 26.00 7.30
CA THR A 211 23.69 25.12 7.83
C THR A 211 24.66 24.72 6.73
N TYR A 212 24.17 24.31 5.55
CA TYR A 212 25.04 23.94 4.44
C TYR A 212 25.91 25.11 3.96
N ILE A 213 25.31 26.28 3.75
CA ILE A 213 26.05 27.47 3.31
C ILE A 213 27.14 27.79 4.35
N LYS A 214 26.77 27.94 5.62
CA LYS A 214 27.70 28.27 6.71
C LYS A 214 28.82 27.25 6.87
N VAL A 215 28.52 25.95 6.78
CA VAL A 215 29.53 24.90 6.92
C VAL A 215 30.52 24.91 5.75
N ASN A 216 30.08 25.21 4.53
CA ASN A 216 30.92 25.15 3.33
C ASN A 216 31.49 26.52 2.90
N SER A 217 31.16 27.60 3.61
CA SER A 217 31.69 28.96 3.37
C SER A 217 32.49 29.50 4.57
N LYS A 218 33.06 28.63 5.42
CA LYS A 218 33.82 29.05 6.61
C LYS A 218 35.13 29.76 6.29
N SER A 219 35.74 29.46 5.14
CA SER A 219 36.98 30.09 4.75
C SER A 219 36.72 31.56 4.39
N PRO A 220 37.58 32.51 4.81
CA PRO A 220 37.37 33.94 4.54
C PRO A 220 37.14 34.26 3.05
N SER A 221 37.85 33.56 2.16
CA SER A 221 37.66 33.67 0.70
C SER A 221 36.24 33.33 0.23
N ASP A 222 35.60 32.28 0.77
CA ASP A 222 34.24 31.94 0.38
C ASP A 222 33.21 32.82 1.02
N GLU A 223 33.42 33.21 2.27
CA GLU A 223 32.49 34.10 2.95
C GLU A 223 32.37 35.41 2.15
N SER A 224 33.51 35.98 1.76
CA SER A 224 33.55 37.14 0.86
C SER A 224 32.92 36.85 -0.49
N ALA A 225 33.18 35.68 -1.10
CA ALA A 225 32.60 35.33 -2.40
C ALA A 225 31.07 35.15 -2.35
N VAL A 226 30.53 34.60 -1.25
CA VAL A 226 29.09 34.43 -1.04
C VAL A 226 28.42 35.77 -0.78
N LYS A 227 29.00 36.62 0.09
CA LYS A 227 28.52 37.99 0.32
C LYS A 227 28.52 38.82 -0.97
N ALA A 228 29.60 38.74 -1.75
CA ALA A 228 29.69 39.42 -3.05
C ALA A 228 28.64 38.92 -4.04
N TYR A 229 28.40 37.60 -4.10
CA TYR A 229 27.37 37.01 -4.95
C TYR A 229 25.96 37.48 -4.54
N MET A 230 25.65 37.48 -3.24
CA MET A 230 24.37 37.96 -2.70
C MET A 230 24.14 39.44 -2.99
N LYS A 231 25.13 40.29 -2.70
CA LYS A 231 25.05 41.73 -2.95
C LYS A 231 24.87 42.04 -4.43
N ARG A 232 25.64 41.38 -5.31
CA ARG A 232 25.57 41.62 -6.76
C ARG A 232 24.25 41.15 -7.38
N LYS A 233 23.76 39.97 -7.01
CA LYS A 233 22.61 39.34 -7.69
C LYS A 233 21.27 39.67 -7.04
N PHE A 234 21.23 39.80 -5.73
CA PHE A 234 19.99 39.94 -4.95
C PHE A 234 19.94 41.24 -4.14
N LYS A 235 21.03 42.03 -4.11
CA LYS A 235 21.15 43.26 -3.30
C LYS A 235 20.89 43.03 -1.80
N ALA A 236 21.11 41.80 -1.33
CA ALA A 236 20.94 41.40 0.06
C ALA A 236 22.30 41.35 0.79
N GLU A 237 22.30 41.74 2.06
CA GLU A 237 23.48 41.72 2.92
C GLU A 237 23.49 40.48 3.84
N SER A 238 22.31 39.94 4.14
CA SER A 238 22.14 38.76 5.00
C SER A 238 21.40 37.61 4.32
N LEU A 239 21.72 36.37 4.73
CA LEU A 239 21.01 35.17 4.27
C LEU A 239 19.54 35.16 4.70
N THR A 240 19.20 35.90 5.75
CA THR A 240 17.82 36.00 6.28
C THR A 240 16.91 36.84 5.40
N GLU A 241 17.47 37.73 4.57
CA GLU A 241 16.72 38.64 3.68
C GLU A 241 16.29 37.95 2.37
N LEU A 242 16.88 36.80 2.06
CA LEU A 242 16.65 36.10 0.81
C LEU A 242 15.27 35.43 0.80
N ASP A 243 14.59 35.41 -0.34
CA ASP A 243 13.46 34.50 -0.53
C ASP A 243 13.93 33.03 -0.67
N ASN A 244 12.99 32.08 -0.77
CA ASN A 244 13.33 30.65 -0.88
C ASN A 244 14.10 30.32 -2.17
N ASP A 245 13.75 30.93 -3.29
CA ASP A 245 14.38 30.67 -4.59
C ASP A 245 15.78 31.31 -4.66
N GLN A 246 15.93 32.50 -4.08
CA GLN A 246 17.20 33.19 -3.90
C GLN A 246 18.12 32.40 -2.97
N LEU A 247 17.61 31.86 -1.85
CA LEU A 247 18.38 31.02 -0.93
C LEU A 247 18.85 29.72 -1.61
N GLU A 248 18.00 29.08 -2.42
CA GLU A 248 18.36 27.93 -3.25
C GLU A 248 19.46 28.31 -4.27
N ALA A 249 19.38 29.50 -4.89
CA ALA A 249 20.39 29.97 -5.82
C ALA A 249 21.76 30.21 -5.16
N VAL A 250 21.78 30.76 -3.94
CA VAL A 250 23.02 30.91 -3.14
C VAL A 250 23.56 29.54 -2.74
N TYR A 251 22.70 28.62 -2.31
CA TYR A 251 23.08 27.24 -1.99
C TYR A 251 23.76 26.55 -3.19
N ARG A 252 23.21 26.67 -4.39
CA ARG A 252 23.79 26.10 -5.62
C ARG A 252 25.15 26.71 -5.95
N TYR A 253 25.31 28.02 -5.75
CA TYR A 253 26.58 28.70 -5.95
C TYR A 253 27.67 28.15 -5.00
N VAL A 254 27.36 28.01 -3.71
CA VAL A 254 28.28 27.44 -2.72
C VAL A 254 28.60 25.98 -3.04
N ALA A 255 27.60 25.19 -3.42
CA ALA A 255 27.81 23.80 -3.81
C ALA A 255 28.73 23.66 -5.04
N GLY A 256 28.57 24.53 -6.04
CA GLY A 256 29.45 24.59 -7.21
C GLY A 256 30.89 24.94 -6.84
N ARG A 257 31.08 25.95 -5.98
CA ARG A 257 32.42 26.32 -5.47
C ARG A 257 33.08 25.20 -4.69
N LYS A 258 32.34 24.49 -3.84
CA LYS A 258 32.86 23.33 -3.11
C LYS A 258 33.35 22.25 -4.07
N SER A 259 32.59 21.96 -5.12
CA SER A 259 32.97 20.93 -6.10
C SER A 259 34.23 21.31 -6.87
N ALA A 260 34.44 22.60 -7.16
CA ALA A 260 35.62 23.07 -7.90
C ALA A 260 36.94 22.97 -7.11
N ARG A 261 36.88 22.73 -5.80
CA ARG A 261 38.06 22.61 -4.92
C ARG A 261 38.50 21.17 -4.71
N LYS A 262 37.61 20.23 -5.01
CA LYS A 262 37.79 18.82 -4.75
C LYS A 262 38.36 18.16 -5.99
#